data_AF-A0A9E0AM09-F1
#
_entry.id   AF-A0A9E0AM09-F1
#
_cell.length_a   1.000
_cell.length_b   1.000
_cell.length_c   1.000
_cell.angle_alpha   90.00
_cell.angle_beta   90.00
_cell.angle_gamma   90.00
#
_symmetry.space_group_name_H-M   'P 1'
#
loop_
_entity.id
_entity.type
_entity.pdbx_description
1 polymer ?
#
loop_
_entity_poly.entity_id
_entity_poly.type
_entity_poly.pdbx_seq_one_letter_code
_entity_poly.pdbx_strand_id
1 'polypeptide(L)'
;MLKHFVISILLLIGTLGVFFSGTGKTSKPKMSNPFTKLKFDSVYAYEFNIDRVWSQSIVQKGLLQKQIIGKSVKLSAIEVDKFVNLIGDSSTYGGSKFACFEPRMGIVFYKKGAIAGYVDICFACNFLQSEPKIPLHYLEQSKTLPVTAYEGFSEKGKRQLTELCRTISFSHCNK
;
A
#
# COMPACT_ATOMS: atom_id res chain seq x y z
N MET A 1 36.56 26.23 73.92
CA MET A 1 35.14 26.56 74.20
C MET A 1 34.39 26.71 72.89
N LEU A 2 33.18 26.14 72.89
CA LEU A 2 32.23 25.91 71.81
C LEU A 2 31.58 27.19 71.25
N LYS A 3 31.28 27.21 69.92
CA LYS A 3 30.07 27.74 69.23
C LYS A 3 30.39 27.91 67.73
N HIS A 4 29.99 27.01 66.84
CA HIS A 4 28.69 26.87 66.14
C HIS A 4 28.37 27.95 65.08
N PHE A 5 27.84 27.46 63.93
CA PHE A 5 27.09 28.12 62.85
C PHE A 5 27.95 28.85 61.79
N VAL A 6 27.82 28.68 60.47
CA VAL A 6 26.67 28.37 59.59
C VAL A 6 27.11 27.65 58.30
N ILE A 7 26.29 26.72 57.83
CA ILE A 7 26.32 26.06 56.51
C ILE A 7 25.80 27.03 55.43
N SER A 8 26.51 27.20 54.32
CA SER A 8 25.86 27.56 53.06
C SER A 8 26.55 26.93 51.86
N ILE A 9 25.90 25.87 51.39
CA ILE A 9 26.10 25.18 50.13
C ILE A 9 25.72 26.11 48.98
N LEU A 10 26.56 26.22 47.96
CA LEU A 10 26.11 26.55 46.60
C LEU A 10 27.01 25.85 45.58
N LEU A 11 26.55 24.64 45.21
CA LEU A 11 26.97 23.90 44.03
C LEU A 11 26.52 24.68 42.79
N LEU A 12 27.47 25.26 42.05
CA LEU A 12 27.25 25.73 40.68
C LEU A 12 27.48 24.55 39.73
N ILE A 13 26.47 23.67 39.63
CA ILE A 13 26.38 22.68 38.56
C ILE A 13 25.54 23.29 37.42
N GLY A 14 26.02 23.02 36.20
CA GLY A 14 25.41 23.21 34.87
C GLY A 14 23.96 23.68 34.75
N THR A 15 23.62 24.41 33.69
CA THR A 15 23.83 23.92 32.32
C THR A 15 23.68 25.08 31.34
N LEU A 16 24.57 25.16 30.34
CA LEU A 16 24.32 25.90 29.11
C LEU A 16 23.12 25.23 28.42
N GLY A 17 21.95 25.84 28.53
CA GLY A 17 20.77 25.43 27.77
C GLY A 17 20.96 25.75 26.29
N VAL A 18 21.54 24.82 25.53
CA VAL A 18 21.47 24.87 24.07
C VAL A 18 20.09 24.35 23.66
N PHE A 19 19.17 25.27 23.38
CA PHE A 19 17.91 24.94 22.73
C PHE A 19 18.18 24.56 21.26
N PHE A 20 18.44 23.27 21.02
CA PHE A 20 18.29 22.69 19.69
C PHE A 20 16.79 22.55 19.39
N SER A 21 16.20 23.62 18.85
CA SER A 21 14.93 23.53 18.12
C SER A 21 15.17 22.83 16.78
N GLY A 22 15.44 21.53 16.85
CA GLY A 22 15.46 20.65 15.69
C GLY A 22 14.04 20.48 15.18
N THR A 23 13.62 21.33 14.24
CA THR A 23 12.48 21.02 13.36
C THR A 23 12.93 19.91 12.40
N GLY A 24 13.04 18.69 12.93
CA GLY A 24 13.24 17.50 12.13
C GLY A 24 12.00 17.30 11.26
N LYS A 25 12.01 17.88 10.05
CA LYS A 25 11.14 17.43 8.97
C LYS A 25 11.46 15.95 8.77
N THR A 26 10.62 15.08 9.31
CA THR A 26 10.68 13.65 9.03
C THR A 26 10.36 13.50 7.55
N SER A 27 11.40 13.40 6.71
CA SER A 27 11.20 13.08 5.29
C SER A 27 10.55 11.71 5.24
N LYS A 28 9.32 11.62 4.72
CA LYS A 28 8.67 10.34 4.46
C LYS A 28 9.65 9.45 3.66
N PRO A 29 9.91 8.20 4.08
CA PRO A 29 10.85 7.34 3.39
C PRO A 29 10.45 7.21 1.92
N LYS A 30 11.42 7.38 1.01
CA LYS A 30 11.22 7.27 -0.44
C LYS A 30 10.85 5.82 -0.75
N MET A 31 9.56 5.57 -0.93
CA MET A 31 9.02 4.26 -1.21
C MET A 31 9.56 3.70 -2.53
N SER A 32 9.94 2.42 -2.51
CA SER A 32 10.26 1.66 -3.71
C SER A 32 9.01 0.97 -4.23
N ASN A 33 8.61 1.26 -5.47
CA ASN A 33 7.57 0.53 -6.18
C ASN A 33 8.23 -0.58 -7.03
N PRO A 34 8.10 -1.87 -6.67
CA PRO A 34 8.78 -2.95 -7.38
C PRO A 34 8.27 -3.14 -8.81
N PHE A 35 7.04 -2.69 -9.11
CA PHE A 35 6.44 -2.81 -10.44
C PHE A 35 7.09 -1.88 -11.47
N THR A 36 7.80 -0.81 -11.05
CA THR A 36 8.56 0.06 -11.96
C THR A 36 9.76 -0.64 -12.60
N LYS A 37 10.26 -1.72 -11.99
CA LYS A 37 11.39 -2.51 -12.47
C LYS A 37 10.97 -3.87 -13.03
N LEU A 38 9.67 -4.19 -12.95
CA LEU A 38 9.15 -5.47 -13.37
C LEU A 38 9.24 -5.59 -14.90
N LYS A 39 9.83 -6.67 -15.39
CA LYS A 39 9.89 -6.96 -16.82
C LYS A 39 8.61 -7.69 -17.23
N PHE A 40 7.84 -7.10 -18.14
CA PHE A 40 6.63 -7.70 -18.71
C PHE A 40 6.47 -7.29 -20.18
N ASP A 41 5.63 -8.03 -20.91
CA ASP A 41 5.26 -7.79 -22.32
C ASP A 41 3.77 -7.44 -22.46
N SER A 42 2.94 -7.83 -21.48
CA SER A 42 1.51 -7.52 -21.47
C SER A 42 0.96 -7.49 -20.06
N VAL A 43 -0.09 -6.69 -19.86
CA VAL A 43 -0.80 -6.59 -18.58
C VAL A 43 -2.29 -6.76 -18.84
N TYR A 44 -2.95 -7.54 -17.99
CA TYR A 44 -4.38 -7.77 -18.06
C TYR A 44 -5.02 -7.42 -16.72
N ALA A 45 -6.12 -6.70 -16.78
CA ALA A 45 -7.06 -6.57 -15.68
C ALA A 45 -8.10 -7.69 -15.77
N TYR A 46 -8.51 -8.20 -14.62
CA TYR A 46 -9.49 -9.24 -14.49
C TYR A 46 -10.51 -8.89 -13.43
N GLU A 47 -11.77 -9.02 -13.80
CA GLU A 47 -12.88 -9.11 -12.86
C GLU A 47 -12.90 -10.54 -12.35
N PHE A 48 -12.79 -10.72 -11.03
CA PHE A 48 -12.87 -12.05 -10.44
C PHE A 48 -13.76 -12.07 -9.19
N ASN A 49 -14.40 -13.20 -8.96
CA ASN A 49 -15.25 -13.43 -7.80
C ASN A 49 -14.83 -14.71 -7.08
N ILE A 50 -14.49 -14.58 -5.79
CA ILE A 50 -14.08 -15.68 -4.92
C ILE A 50 -15.24 -16.45 -4.27
N ASP A 51 -16.49 -15.99 -4.40
CA ASP A 51 -17.67 -16.67 -3.87
C ASP A 51 -17.84 -18.09 -4.43
N ARG A 52 -17.15 -18.38 -5.55
CA ARG A 52 -17.18 -19.68 -6.23
C ARG A 52 -16.09 -20.65 -5.77
N VAL A 53 -15.09 -20.21 -5.00
CA VAL A 53 -13.93 -21.03 -4.60
C VAL A 53 -13.16 -20.39 -3.43
N TRP A 54 -12.58 -21.22 -2.56
CA TRP A 54 -11.71 -20.79 -1.46
C TRP A 54 -10.39 -20.08 -1.86
N SER A 55 -10.23 -19.66 -3.12
CA SER A 55 -9.06 -18.92 -3.56
C SER A 55 -9.12 -17.48 -3.08
N GLN A 56 -8.11 -17.06 -2.31
CA GLN A 56 -8.00 -15.68 -1.83
C GLN A 56 -7.31 -14.73 -2.82
N SER A 57 -6.82 -15.25 -3.96
CA SER A 57 -6.06 -14.51 -4.96
C SER A 57 -6.43 -14.92 -6.38
N ILE A 58 -6.24 -14.03 -7.36
CA ILE A 58 -6.36 -14.37 -8.77
C ILE A 58 -5.22 -15.28 -9.26
N VAL A 59 -4.09 -15.28 -8.56
CA VAL A 59 -2.94 -16.14 -8.84
C VAL A 59 -2.69 -17.06 -7.65
N GLN A 60 -2.67 -18.36 -7.89
CA GLN A 60 -2.33 -19.35 -6.87
C GLN A 60 -1.26 -20.28 -7.41
N LYS A 61 -0.17 -20.49 -6.65
CA LYS A 61 0.96 -21.34 -7.07
C LYS A 61 1.50 -20.97 -8.46
N GLY A 62 1.55 -19.67 -8.77
CA GLY A 62 2.01 -19.15 -10.07
C GLY A 62 1.03 -19.35 -11.24
N LEU A 63 -0.20 -19.80 -10.97
CA LEU A 63 -1.22 -20.07 -11.98
C LEU A 63 -2.43 -19.16 -11.80
N LEU A 64 -2.90 -18.62 -12.93
CA LEU A 64 -4.14 -17.86 -12.99
C LEU A 64 -5.34 -18.77 -12.65
N GLN A 65 -6.17 -18.34 -11.71
CA GLN A 65 -7.37 -19.06 -11.28
C GLN A 65 -8.52 -18.79 -12.25
N LYS A 66 -8.55 -19.51 -13.39
CA LYS A 66 -9.52 -19.27 -14.48
C LYS A 66 -10.99 -19.41 -14.06
N GLN A 67 -11.27 -20.25 -13.07
CA GLN A 67 -12.61 -20.56 -12.59
C GLN A 67 -13.30 -19.40 -11.84
N ILE A 68 -12.54 -18.40 -11.38
CA ILE A 68 -13.08 -17.20 -10.71
C ILE A 68 -13.16 -15.99 -11.62
N ILE A 69 -12.66 -16.07 -12.85
CA ILE A 69 -12.59 -14.93 -13.77
C ILE A 69 -13.93 -14.76 -14.48
N GLY A 70 -14.48 -13.56 -14.40
CA GLY A 70 -15.63 -13.14 -15.20
C GLY A 70 -15.18 -12.49 -16.51
N LYS A 71 -14.66 -11.26 -16.42
CA LYS A 71 -14.19 -10.46 -17.56
C LYS A 71 -12.68 -10.28 -17.49
N SER A 72 -12.02 -10.21 -18.65
CA SER A 72 -10.63 -9.80 -18.75
C SER A 72 -10.47 -8.69 -19.78
N VAL A 73 -9.55 -7.75 -19.52
CA VAL A 73 -9.25 -6.63 -20.40
C VAL A 73 -7.73 -6.46 -20.45
N LYS A 74 -7.17 -6.43 -21.66
CA LYS A 74 -5.76 -6.06 -21.85
C LYS A 74 -5.61 -4.56 -21.64
N LEU A 75 -4.72 -4.16 -20.74
CA LEU A 75 -4.45 -2.75 -20.47
C LEU A 75 -3.52 -2.16 -21.55
N SER A 76 -3.81 -0.93 -21.94
CA SER A 76 -2.91 -0.08 -22.74
C SER A 76 -1.70 0.36 -21.91
N ALA A 77 -0.62 0.78 -22.57
CA ALA A 77 0.56 1.30 -21.88
C ALA A 77 0.22 2.46 -20.92
N ILE A 78 -0.70 3.34 -21.32
CA ILE A 78 -1.13 4.50 -20.51
C ILE A 78 -1.85 4.02 -19.23
N GLU A 79 -2.73 3.03 -19.33
CA GLU A 79 -3.44 2.47 -18.17
C GLU A 79 -2.49 1.75 -17.22
N VAL A 80 -1.53 1.00 -17.76
CA VAL A 80 -0.48 0.35 -16.97
C VAL A 80 0.34 1.39 -16.21
N ASP A 81 0.78 2.46 -16.88
CA ASP A 81 1.61 3.48 -16.25
C ASP A 81 0.85 4.22 -15.15
N LYS A 82 -0.42 4.57 -15.39
CA LYS A 82 -1.31 5.14 -14.37
C LYS A 82 -1.46 4.20 -13.17
N PHE A 83 -1.69 2.92 -13.42
CA PHE A 83 -1.86 1.93 -12.35
C PHE A 83 -0.58 1.72 -11.54
N VAL A 84 0.56 1.53 -12.20
CA VAL A 84 1.86 1.36 -11.54
C VAL A 84 2.20 2.59 -10.70
N ASN A 85 1.98 3.81 -11.21
CA ASN A 85 2.20 5.02 -10.43
C ASN A 85 1.27 5.12 -9.22
N LEU A 86 -0.01 4.74 -9.36
CA LEU A 86 -0.99 4.75 -8.28
C LEU A 86 -0.57 3.87 -7.09
N ILE A 87 -0.24 2.60 -7.36
CA ILE A 87 0.15 1.63 -6.31
C ILE A 87 1.54 1.90 -5.73
N GLY A 88 2.30 2.80 -6.38
CA GLY A 88 3.62 3.25 -5.94
C GLY A 88 3.63 4.64 -5.31
N ASP A 89 2.48 5.29 -5.12
CA ASP A 89 2.39 6.66 -4.59
C ASP A 89 1.89 6.64 -3.13
N SER A 90 2.72 7.09 -2.19
CA SER A 90 2.36 7.02 -0.75
C SER A 90 1.12 7.84 -0.39
N SER A 91 0.75 8.82 -1.20
CA SER A 91 -0.43 9.64 -0.98
C SER A 91 -1.74 8.95 -1.38
N THR A 92 -1.67 7.81 -2.06
CA THR A 92 -2.85 6.98 -2.38
C THR A 92 -3.22 6.04 -1.22
N TYR A 93 -2.49 6.10 -0.10
CA TYR A 93 -2.67 5.26 1.09
C TYR A 93 -3.01 6.06 2.35
N GLY A 94 -3.45 5.36 3.40
CA GLY A 94 -3.79 5.94 4.72
C GLY A 94 -5.29 5.96 5.05
N GLY A 95 -6.11 5.14 4.39
CA GLY A 95 -7.53 4.98 4.72
C GLY A 95 -7.82 3.82 5.69
N SER A 96 -9.03 3.81 6.28
CA SER A 96 -9.51 2.71 7.13
C SER A 96 -9.87 1.46 6.31
N LYS A 97 -9.66 0.28 6.89
CA LYS A 97 -10.19 -1.01 6.42
C LYS A 97 -11.66 -1.18 6.88
N PHE A 98 -12.34 -2.22 6.37
CA PHE A 98 -13.54 -2.88 6.94
C PHE A 98 -14.95 -2.36 6.58
N ALA A 99 -15.35 -2.42 5.31
CA ALA A 99 -16.76 -2.54 4.94
C ALA A 99 -16.92 -3.44 3.71
N CYS A 100 -16.90 -4.76 3.93
CA CYS A 100 -16.81 -5.81 2.90
C CYS A 100 -18.09 -5.95 2.03
N PHE A 101 -17.96 -5.78 0.72
CA PHE A 101 -18.77 -6.43 -0.32
C PHE A 101 -18.03 -6.42 -1.66
N GLU A 102 -18.15 -7.49 -2.44
CA GLU A 102 -17.52 -7.63 -3.75
C GLU A 102 -17.92 -6.47 -4.68
N PRO A 103 -16.90 -5.82 -5.28
CA PRO A 103 -16.06 -6.57 -6.22
C PRO A 103 -14.52 -6.45 -6.07
N ARG A 104 -13.84 -7.48 -6.58
CA ARG A 104 -12.38 -7.53 -6.73
C ARG A 104 -11.91 -7.33 -8.17
N MET A 105 -10.76 -6.68 -8.27
CA MET A 105 -10.03 -6.49 -9.51
C MET A 105 -8.62 -7.07 -9.35
N GLY A 106 -8.22 -7.93 -10.29
CA GLY A 106 -6.88 -8.48 -10.36
C GLY A 106 -6.12 -7.87 -11.53
N ILE A 107 -4.92 -7.36 -11.32
CA ILE A 107 -4.02 -6.91 -12.38
C ILE A 107 -2.86 -7.88 -12.48
N VAL A 108 -2.68 -8.53 -13.62
CA VAL A 108 -1.62 -9.54 -13.82
C VAL A 108 -0.69 -9.11 -14.94
N PHE A 109 0.60 -9.12 -14.64
CA PHE A 109 1.69 -8.79 -15.54
C PHE A 109 2.27 -10.08 -16.09
N TYR A 110 2.45 -10.17 -17.41
CA TYR A 110 2.97 -11.35 -18.08
C TYR A 110 4.27 -11.05 -18.80
N LYS A 111 5.22 -11.98 -18.75
CA LYS A 111 6.44 -11.98 -19.55
C LYS A 111 6.52 -13.30 -20.31
N LYS A 112 6.59 -13.24 -21.65
CA LYS A 112 6.65 -14.45 -22.51
C LYS A 112 5.58 -15.50 -22.16
N GLY A 113 4.37 -15.07 -21.82
CA GLY A 113 3.24 -15.95 -21.48
C GLY A 113 3.23 -16.47 -20.03
N ALA A 114 4.26 -16.22 -19.23
CA ALA A 114 4.29 -16.55 -17.80
C ALA A 114 3.90 -15.34 -16.94
N ILE A 115 3.31 -15.59 -15.78
CA ILE A 115 3.01 -14.53 -14.79
C ILE A 115 4.32 -14.01 -14.22
N ALA A 116 4.59 -12.72 -14.43
CA ALA A 116 5.75 -12.01 -13.91
C ALA A 116 5.42 -11.31 -12.58
N GLY A 117 4.16 -10.93 -12.38
CA GLY A 117 3.67 -10.34 -11.14
C GLY A 117 2.16 -10.14 -11.18
N TYR A 118 1.56 -9.90 -10.02
CA TYR A 118 0.14 -9.65 -9.90
C TYR A 118 -0.19 -8.73 -8.73
N VAL A 119 -1.35 -8.10 -8.81
CA VAL A 119 -1.95 -7.30 -7.75
C VAL A 119 -3.42 -7.67 -7.64
N ASP A 120 -3.87 -8.11 -6.47
CA ASP A 120 -5.29 -8.28 -6.17
C ASP A 120 -5.78 -7.08 -5.37
N ILE A 121 -6.88 -6.49 -5.80
CA ILE A 121 -7.46 -5.29 -5.20
C ILE A 121 -8.86 -5.65 -4.72
N CYS A 122 -9.08 -5.46 -3.42
CA CYS A 122 -10.40 -5.53 -2.82
C CYS A 122 -10.85 -4.11 -2.48
N PHE A 123 -11.77 -3.55 -3.30
CA PHE A 123 -12.27 -2.19 -3.10
C PHE A 123 -12.97 -2.01 -1.74
N ALA A 124 -13.64 -3.05 -1.26
CA ALA A 124 -14.39 -3.01 -0.01
C ALA A 124 -13.56 -3.31 1.25
N CYS A 125 -12.52 -4.12 1.11
CA CYS A 125 -11.50 -4.29 2.14
C CYS A 125 -10.58 -3.06 2.22
N ASN A 126 -10.70 -2.16 1.23
CA ASN A 126 -9.81 -1.03 1.01
C ASN A 126 -8.33 -1.46 1.00
N PHE A 127 -8.03 -2.62 0.42
CA PHE A 127 -6.72 -3.26 0.53
C PHE A 127 -6.27 -3.87 -0.80
N LEU A 128 -4.96 -4.04 -0.96
CA LEU A 128 -4.38 -4.84 -2.04
C LEU A 128 -3.33 -5.81 -1.49
N GLN A 129 -3.20 -6.95 -2.15
CA GLN A 129 -2.04 -7.83 -2.04
C GLN A 129 -1.33 -7.91 -3.39
N SER A 130 -0.02 -8.13 -3.38
CA SER A 130 0.77 -8.12 -4.61
C SER A 130 1.99 -9.03 -4.52
N GLU A 131 2.41 -9.51 -5.68
CA GLU A 131 3.72 -10.13 -5.90
C GLU A 131 4.33 -9.52 -7.16
N PRO A 132 5.51 -8.89 -7.11
CA PRO A 132 6.32 -8.63 -5.93
C PRO A 132 5.63 -7.70 -4.91
N LYS A 133 5.91 -7.93 -3.62
CA LYS A 133 5.30 -7.18 -2.51
C LYS A 133 5.61 -5.68 -2.57
N ILE A 134 4.57 -4.86 -2.49
CA ILE A 134 4.70 -3.40 -2.34
C ILE A 134 4.93 -3.05 -0.86
N PRO A 135 6.05 -2.41 -0.49
CA PRO A 135 6.41 -2.19 0.92
C PRO A 135 5.35 -1.49 1.77
N LEU A 136 4.57 -0.55 1.23
CA LEU A 136 3.55 0.18 2.00
C LEU A 136 2.47 -0.71 2.63
N HIS A 137 2.21 -1.89 2.07
CA HIS A 137 1.27 -2.84 2.63
C HIS A 137 1.86 -3.76 3.69
N TYR A 138 3.19 -3.76 3.87
CA TYR A 138 3.92 -4.71 4.72
C TYR A 138 4.78 -4.04 5.80
N LEU A 139 4.75 -2.70 5.94
CA LEU A 139 5.46 -1.97 7.00
C LEU A 139 4.92 -2.27 8.42
N GLU A 140 3.93 -3.13 8.57
CA GLU A 140 3.37 -3.58 9.84
C GLU A 140 4.22 -4.58 10.65
N GLN A 141 5.32 -5.13 10.13
CA GLN A 141 6.11 -6.13 10.91
C GLN A 141 7.34 -5.60 11.63
N SER A 142 7.74 -4.33 11.46
CA SER A 142 8.82 -3.72 12.24
C SER A 142 8.24 -2.87 13.38
N LYS A 143 8.49 -3.32 14.62
CA LYS A 143 7.98 -2.91 15.94
C LYS A 143 8.05 -1.41 16.36
N THR A 144 8.02 -0.43 15.46
CA THR A 144 8.33 0.97 15.81
C THR A 144 7.38 2.04 15.25
N LEU A 145 6.33 1.67 14.51
CA LEU A 145 5.33 2.64 14.04
C LEU A 145 3.96 2.32 14.64
N PRO A 146 3.17 3.33 15.06
CA PRO A 146 1.80 3.10 15.49
C PRO A 146 1.02 2.44 14.35
N VAL A 147 0.35 1.34 14.69
CA VAL A 147 -0.36 0.35 13.85
C VAL A 147 -1.62 0.95 13.19
N THR A 148 -1.59 2.21 12.76
CA THR A 148 -2.79 2.96 12.38
C THR A 148 -2.65 3.82 11.13
N ALA A 149 -1.47 3.93 10.51
CA ALA A 149 -1.23 5.01 9.55
C ALA A 149 -1.36 4.66 8.05
N TYR A 150 -1.39 3.38 7.64
CA TYR A 150 -1.29 3.02 6.19
C TYR A 150 -2.12 1.83 5.73
N GLU A 151 -3.21 1.49 6.43
CA GLU A 151 -3.85 0.19 6.23
C GLU A 151 -4.85 0.08 5.06
N GLY A 152 -5.02 1.12 4.26
CA GLY A 152 -5.80 1.02 3.04
C GLY A 152 -5.62 2.21 2.11
N PHE A 153 -6.36 2.24 1.00
CA PHE A 153 -6.31 3.38 0.09
C PHE A 153 -6.94 4.62 0.73
N SER A 154 -6.32 5.78 0.51
CA SER A 154 -6.92 7.08 0.79
C SER A 154 -8.08 7.36 -0.17
N GLU A 155 -8.85 8.43 0.07
CA GLU A 155 -9.89 8.88 -0.89
C GLU A 155 -9.32 9.11 -2.29
N LYS A 156 -8.07 9.61 -2.39
CA LYS A 156 -7.38 9.75 -3.67
C LYS A 156 -7.17 8.39 -4.33
N GLY A 157 -6.63 7.41 -3.60
CA GLY A 157 -6.39 6.06 -4.12
C GLY A 157 -7.68 5.37 -4.56
N LYS A 158 -8.73 5.43 -3.74
CA LYS A 158 -10.06 4.90 -4.08
C LYS A 158 -10.60 5.51 -5.36
N ARG A 159 -10.59 6.84 -5.47
CA ARG A 159 -11.07 7.54 -6.68
C ARG A 159 -10.31 7.09 -7.93
N GLN A 160 -8.99 7.03 -7.88
CA GLN A 160 -8.17 6.64 -9.03
C GLN A 160 -8.37 5.17 -9.43
N LEU A 161 -8.55 4.27 -8.46
CA LEU A 161 -8.86 2.86 -8.74
C LEU A 161 -10.26 2.68 -9.31
N THR A 162 -11.26 3.40 -8.79
CA THR A 162 -12.62 3.40 -9.33
C THR A 162 -12.65 3.96 -10.75
N GLU A 163 -11.87 5.01 -11.03
CA GLU A 163 -11.73 5.56 -12.38
C GLU A 163 -11.15 4.52 -13.35
N LEU A 164 -10.03 3.88 -13.00
CA LEU A 164 -9.46 2.80 -13.80
C LEU A 164 -10.48 1.70 -14.07
N CYS A 165 -11.19 1.27 -13.03
CA CYS A 165 -12.17 0.20 -13.12
C CYS A 165 -13.37 0.55 -14.03
N ARG A 166 -13.81 1.82 -14.02
CA ARG A 166 -14.82 2.33 -14.95
C ARG A 166 -14.30 2.38 -16.38
N THR A 167 -13.07 2.85 -16.60
CA THR A 167 -12.45 2.91 -17.93
C THR A 167 -12.41 1.53 -18.59
N ILE A 168 -12.06 0.48 -17.85
CA ILE A 168 -12.03 -0.91 -18.37
C ILE A 168 -13.42 -1.58 -18.40
N SER A 169 -14.48 -0.85 -18.02
CA SER A 169 -15.88 -1.26 -18.08
C SER A 169 -16.17 -2.56 -17.33
N PHE A 170 -15.66 -2.71 -16.11
CA PHE A 170 -16.02 -3.82 -15.23
C PHE A 170 -17.41 -3.62 -14.64
N SER A 171 -18.20 -4.71 -14.60
CA SER A 171 -19.64 -4.64 -14.34
C SER A 171 -19.99 -4.03 -12.99
N HIS A 172 -19.07 -4.19 -12.05
CA HIS A 172 -19.22 -3.86 -10.65
C HIS A 172 -18.72 -2.45 -10.27
N CYS A 173 -18.12 -1.72 -11.22
CA CYS A 173 -17.62 -0.36 -11.01
C CYS A 173 -18.57 0.75 -11.49
N ASN A 174 -19.67 0.35 -12.10
CA ASN A 174 -20.74 1.22 -12.59
C ASN A 174 -22.00 1.19 -11.71
N LYS A 175 -21.91 0.57 -10.53
CA LYS A 175 -23.00 0.48 -9.55
C LYS A 175 -22.88 1.56 -8.47
#